data_AF-A0A3B1CCI1-F1
#
_entry.id   AF-A0A3B1CCI1-F1
#
_cell.length_a   1.000
_cell.length_b   1.000
_cell.length_c   1.000
_cell.angle_alpha   90.00
_cell.angle_beta   90.00
_cell.angle_gamma   90.00
#
_symmetry.space_group_name_H-M   'P 1'
#
loop_
_entity.id
_entity.type
_entity.pdbx_description
1 polymer ?
#
loop_
_entity_poly.entity_id
_entity_poly.type
_entity_poly.pdbx_seq_one_letter_code
_entity_poly.pdbx_strand_id
1 'polypeptide(L)'
;MLNMQPIESLMFFTFVTSYSFTAFRSLLWPEQVRINEIRFFSSPNLYLSDSIVFGLASISVAAMIGHLWIEGFVLGQIILYLNLFFFLLLSAAHWTNVFRRKKLEKARAAHIASYKAAGIRRLALIILMIILPITFPR
;
A
#
# COMPACT_ATOMS: atom_id res chain seq x y z
N MET A 1 -0.02 21.73 -12.30
CA MET A 1 -0.95 21.04 -11.37
C MET A 1 -1.24 19.67 -11.93
N LEU A 2 -1.33 18.64 -11.08
CA LEU A 2 -1.81 17.32 -11.49
C LEU A 2 -3.27 17.48 -11.94
N ASN A 3 -3.54 17.45 -13.24
CA ASN A 3 -4.88 17.60 -13.79
C ASN A 3 -5.63 16.26 -13.72
N MET A 4 -5.86 15.80 -12.49
CA MET A 4 -6.55 14.53 -12.23
C MET A 4 -8.05 14.76 -12.15
N GLN A 5 -8.83 13.82 -12.68
CA GLN A 5 -10.27 13.82 -12.46
C GLN A 5 -10.60 13.45 -10.99
N PRO A 6 -11.83 13.69 -10.52
CA PRO A 6 -12.17 13.52 -9.11
C PRO A 6 -11.95 12.11 -8.55
N ILE A 7 -12.33 11.05 -9.29
CA ILE A 7 -12.19 9.66 -8.81
C ILE A 7 -10.72 9.23 -8.88
N GLU A 8 -10.00 9.61 -9.94
CA GLU A 8 -8.54 9.46 -10.03
C GLU A 8 -7.83 10.10 -8.82
N SER A 9 -8.23 11.32 -8.47
CA SER A 9 -7.68 12.05 -7.32
C SER A 9 -7.94 11.30 -6.02
N LEU A 10 -9.17 10.84 -5.80
CA LEU A 10 -9.52 10.07 -4.60
C LEU A 10 -8.70 8.78 -4.49
N MET A 11 -8.58 8.02 -5.59
CA MET A 11 -7.75 6.82 -5.69
C MET A 11 -6.30 7.14 -5.30
N PHE A 12 -5.73 8.18 -5.92
CA PHE A 12 -4.35 8.61 -5.70
C PHE A 12 -4.11 9.04 -4.25
N PHE A 13 -4.92 9.96 -3.72
CA PHE A 13 -4.73 10.52 -2.38
C PHE A 13 -4.88 9.46 -1.29
N THR A 14 -5.90 8.60 -1.38
CA THR A 14 -6.11 7.56 -0.38
C THR A 14 -4.97 6.55 -0.38
N PHE A 15 -4.46 6.18 -1.57
CA PHE A 15 -3.35 5.23 -1.66
C PHE A 15 -2.05 5.85 -1.18
N VAL A 16 -1.69 7.04 -1.69
CA VAL A 16 -0.45 7.73 -1.32
C VAL A 16 -0.42 8.02 0.18
N THR A 17 -1.54 8.42 0.79
CA THR A 17 -1.62 8.65 2.25
C THR A 17 -1.36 7.36 3.02
N SER A 18 -2.07 6.27 2.67
CA SER A 18 -1.89 4.96 3.31
C SER A 18 -0.45 4.46 3.16
N TYR A 19 0.06 4.49 1.94
CA TYR A 19 1.38 3.96 1.61
C TYR A 19 2.50 4.79 2.24
N SER A 20 2.36 6.12 2.28
CA SER A 20 3.30 7.02 2.97
C SER A 20 3.34 6.72 4.47
N PHE A 21 2.18 6.55 5.11
CA PHE A 21 2.11 6.18 6.52
C PHE A 21 2.87 4.88 6.81
N THR A 22 2.71 3.85 5.97
CA THR A 22 3.47 2.59 6.12
C THR A 22 4.97 2.76 5.86
N ALA A 23 5.35 3.62 4.91
CA ALA A 23 6.73 3.92 4.58
C ALA A 23 7.44 4.61 5.76
N PHE A 24 6.85 5.69 6.28
CA PHE A 24 7.40 6.43 7.42
C PHE A 24 7.50 5.57 8.66
N ARG A 25 6.48 4.77 8.98
CA ARG A 25 6.57 3.84 10.13
C ARG A 25 7.72 2.85 9.98
N SER A 26 7.95 2.35 8.77
CA SER A 26 9.05 1.41 8.51
C SER A 26 10.43 2.04 8.61
N LEU A 27 10.53 3.36 8.40
CA LEU A 27 11.80 4.10 8.51
C LEU A 27 12.08 4.56 9.94
N LEU A 28 11.07 5.13 10.60
CA LEU A 28 11.19 5.75 11.92
C LEU A 28 11.14 4.71 13.04
N TRP A 29 10.27 3.69 12.92
CA TRP A 29 10.05 2.68 13.97
C TRP A 29 10.07 1.25 13.39
N PRO A 30 11.15 0.83 12.71
CA PRO A 30 11.22 -0.47 12.04
C PRO A 30 11.02 -1.66 12.98
N GLU A 31 11.51 -1.57 14.21
CA GLU A 31 11.33 -2.61 15.22
C GLU A 31 9.87 -2.73 15.65
N GLN A 32 9.19 -1.60 15.88
CA GLN A 32 7.76 -1.59 16.20
C GLN A 32 6.94 -2.15 15.05
N VAL A 33 7.31 -1.86 13.79
CA VAL A 33 6.67 -2.44 12.60
C VAL A 33 6.84 -3.96 12.58
N ARG A 34 8.04 -4.48 12.84
CA ARG A 34 8.28 -5.93 12.94
C ARG A 34 7.42 -6.57 14.04
N ILE A 35 7.39 -5.98 15.23
CA ILE A 35 6.58 -6.47 16.35
C ILE A 35 5.09 -6.48 15.97
N ASN A 36 4.61 -5.42 15.32
CA ASN A 36 3.23 -5.32 14.86
C ASN A 36 2.91 -6.34 13.77
N GLU A 37 3.83 -6.59 12.85
CA GLU A 37 3.66 -7.60 11.80
C GLU A 37 3.61 -9.01 12.39
N ILE A 38 4.52 -9.36 13.32
CA ILE A 38 4.48 -10.65 14.04
C ILE A 38 3.14 -10.80 14.76
N ARG A 39 2.70 -9.75 15.47
CA ARG A 39 1.44 -9.72 16.21
C ARG A 39 0.24 -9.93 15.29
N PHE A 40 0.17 -9.16 14.20
CA PHE A 40 -0.90 -9.23 13.21
C PHE A 40 -0.98 -10.60 12.52
N PHE A 41 0.14 -11.23 12.21
CA PHE A 41 0.10 -12.57 11.63
C PHE A 41 -0.17 -13.67 12.68
N SER A 42 0.16 -13.43 13.95
CA SER A 42 -0.10 -14.38 15.05
C SER A 42 -1.55 -14.40 15.54
N SER A 43 -2.29 -13.29 15.42
CA SER A 43 -3.66 -13.14 15.92
C SER A 43 -4.58 -12.58 14.82
N PRO A 44 -5.84 -13.02 14.69
CA PRO A 44 -6.76 -12.47 13.68
C PRO A 44 -7.20 -11.02 13.96
N ASN A 45 -6.78 -10.41 15.07
CA ASN A 45 -7.24 -9.09 15.48
C ASN A 45 -6.54 -7.97 14.70
N LEU A 46 -7.34 -7.11 14.07
CA LEU A 46 -6.89 -5.86 13.45
C LEU A 46 -6.77 -4.75 14.50
N TYR A 47 -5.61 -4.11 14.58
CA TYR A 47 -5.45 -2.91 15.39
C TYR A 47 -5.85 -1.68 14.59
N LEU A 48 -6.15 -0.58 15.29
CA LEU A 48 -6.58 0.68 14.66
C LEU A 48 -5.67 1.11 13.52
N SER A 49 -4.35 1.00 13.68
CA SER A 49 -3.41 1.39 12.63
C SER A 49 -3.48 0.50 11.40
N ASP A 50 -3.78 -0.79 11.58
CA ASP A 50 -3.93 -1.75 10.47
C ASP A 50 -5.26 -1.49 9.77
N SER A 51 -6.33 -1.26 10.54
CA SER A 51 -7.65 -0.89 10.01
C SER A 51 -7.61 0.39 9.19
N ILE A 52 -6.84 1.41 9.59
CA ILE A 52 -6.66 2.64 8.81
C ILE A 52 -5.95 2.34 7.49
N VAL A 53 -4.86 1.57 7.52
CA VAL A 53 -4.08 1.24 6.31
C VAL A 53 -4.91 0.40 5.33
N PHE A 54 -5.55 -0.67 5.82
CA PHE A 54 -6.42 -1.52 5.01
C PHE A 54 -7.67 -0.77 4.53
N GLY A 55 -8.27 0.07 5.37
CA GLY A 55 -9.43 0.88 5.02
C GLY A 55 -9.13 1.86 3.90
N LEU A 56 -8.08 2.67 4.04
CA LEU A 56 -7.65 3.60 3.00
C LEU A 56 -7.30 2.87 1.70
N ALA A 57 -6.55 1.76 1.77
CA ALA A 57 -6.21 0.98 0.58
C ALA A 57 -7.44 0.35 -0.09
N SER A 58 -8.46 -0.04 0.69
CA SER A 58 -9.73 -0.55 0.14
C SER A 58 -10.54 0.55 -0.54
N ILE A 59 -10.56 1.77 0.02
CA ILE A 59 -11.14 2.95 -0.64
C ILE A 59 -10.40 3.22 -1.95
N SER A 60 -9.07 3.13 -1.97
CA SER A 60 -8.28 3.31 -3.19
C SER A 60 -8.61 2.26 -4.26
N VAL A 61 -8.80 0.99 -3.88
CA VAL A 61 -9.21 -0.05 -4.84
C VAL A 61 -10.61 0.22 -5.39
N ALA A 62 -11.57 0.59 -4.54
CA ALA A 62 -12.92 0.94 -4.99
C ALA A 62 -12.88 2.14 -5.94
N ALA A 63 -12.10 3.17 -5.62
CA ALA A 63 -11.89 4.33 -6.47
C ALA A 63 -11.19 3.95 -7.79
N MET A 64 -10.21 3.03 -7.78
CA MET A 64 -9.59 2.52 -9.01
C MET A 64 -10.61 1.86 -9.93
N ILE A 65 -11.48 1.00 -9.40
CA ILE A 65 -12.53 0.35 -10.19
C ILE A 65 -13.47 1.40 -10.78
N GLY A 66 -13.92 2.35 -9.97
CA GLY A 66 -14.78 3.46 -10.42
C GLY A 66 -14.10 4.33 -11.48
N HIS A 67 -12.82 4.66 -11.30
CA HIS A 67 -12.03 5.45 -12.23
C HIS A 67 -11.88 4.72 -13.57
N LEU A 68 -11.49 3.45 -13.57
CA LEU A 68 -11.37 2.67 -14.82
C LEU A 68 -12.70 2.52 -15.55
N TRP A 69 -13.82 2.48 -14.82
CA TRP A 69 -15.16 2.35 -15.40
C TRP A 69 -15.71 3.67 -15.96
N ILE A 70 -15.50 4.79 -15.26
CA ILE A 70 -16.16 6.07 -15.53
C ILE A 70 -15.23 7.06 -16.24
N GLU A 71 -13.98 7.14 -15.77
CA GLU A 71 -13.00 8.16 -16.14
C GLU A 71 -11.98 7.66 -17.18
N GLY A 72 -11.84 6.34 -17.30
CA GLY A 72 -10.96 5.68 -18.27
C GLY A 72 -9.54 5.44 -17.74
N PHE A 73 -8.78 4.64 -18.49
CA PHE A 73 -7.40 4.29 -18.15
C PHE A 73 -6.43 5.44 -18.44
N VAL A 74 -5.53 5.73 -17.50
CA VAL A 74 -4.48 6.75 -17.65
C VAL A 74 -3.10 6.11 -17.49
N LEU A 75 -2.26 6.19 -18.52
CA LEU A 75 -0.93 5.56 -18.50
C LEU A 75 -0.04 6.08 -17.37
N GLY A 76 -0.12 7.38 -17.06
CA GLY A 76 0.61 8.00 -15.95
C GLY A 76 0.33 7.36 -14.58
N GLN A 77 -0.77 6.63 -14.43
CA GLN A 77 -1.19 5.97 -13.18
C GLN A 77 -0.84 4.47 -13.14
N ILE A 78 -0.10 3.94 -14.13
CA ILE A 78 0.14 2.49 -14.24
C ILE A 78 0.78 1.88 -12.99
N ILE A 79 1.71 2.60 -12.34
CA ILE A 79 2.36 2.12 -11.11
C ILE A 79 1.34 2.03 -9.96
N LEU A 80 0.43 3.00 -9.86
CA LEU A 80 -0.64 3.00 -8.87
C LEU A 80 -1.60 1.84 -9.10
N TYR A 81 -2.06 1.64 -10.34
CA TYR A 81 -2.94 0.51 -10.68
C TYR A 81 -2.30 -0.83 -10.31
N LEU A 82 -1.04 -1.06 -10.70
CA LEU A 82 -0.34 -2.30 -10.37
C LEU A 82 -0.28 -2.54 -8.86
N ASN A 83 0.04 -1.50 -8.06
CA ASN A 83 0.08 -1.64 -6.61
C ASN A 83 -1.29 -1.94 -6.00
N LEU A 84 -2.37 -1.34 -6.52
CA LEU A 84 -3.74 -1.60 -6.07
C LEU A 84 -4.22 -3.01 -6.45
N PHE A 85 -3.89 -3.48 -7.66
CA PHE A 85 -4.13 -4.87 -8.06
C PHE A 85 -3.36 -5.85 -7.16
N PHE A 86 -2.09 -5.59 -6.87
CA PHE A 86 -1.32 -6.42 -5.93
C PHE A 86 -1.92 -6.39 -4.53
N PHE A 87 -2.38 -5.24 -4.04
CA PHE A 87 -3.04 -5.14 -2.75
C PHE A 87 -4.32 -5.98 -2.71
N LEU A 88 -5.17 -5.92 -3.74
CA LEU A 88 -6.39 -6.73 -3.85
C LEU A 88 -6.08 -8.23 -3.85
N LEU A 89 -5.07 -8.66 -4.61
CA LEU A 89 -4.65 -10.07 -4.63
C LEU A 89 -4.13 -10.53 -3.27
N LEU A 90 -3.27 -9.71 -2.65
CA LEU A 90 -2.65 -10.04 -1.38
C LEU A 90 -3.66 -9.99 -0.24
N SER A 91 -4.60 -9.05 -0.21
CA SER A 91 -5.59 -8.93 0.87
C SER A 91 -6.45 -10.18 0.99
N ALA A 92 -6.84 -10.80 -0.13
CA ALA A 92 -7.50 -12.10 -0.14
C ALA A 92 -6.60 -13.20 0.48
N ALA A 93 -5.32 -13.21 0.11
CA ALA A 93 -4.36 -14.19 0.64
C ALA A 93 -4.07 -14.02 2.14
N HIS A 94 -4.16 -12.80 2.69
CA HIS A 94 -3.86 -12.50 4.10
C HIS A 94 -4.72 -13.30 5.09
N TRP A 95 -5.91 -13.72 4.68
CA TRP A 95 -6.84 -14.48 5.54
C TRP A 95 -6.59 -15.99 5.51
N THR A 96 -5.68 -16.47 4.66
CA THR A 96 -5.36 -17.90 4.58
C THR A 96 -4.30 -18.30 5.62
N ASN A 97 -4.50 -19.46 6.27
CA ASN A 97 -3.56 -19.96 7.29
C ASN A 97 -2.13 -20.17 6.74
N VAL A 98 -2.02 -20.64 5.49
CA VAL A 98 -0.73 -20.89 4.83
C VAL A 98 0.05 -19.59 4.66
N PHE A 99 -0.61 -18.52 4.19
CA PHE A 99 0.04 -17.23 3.99
C PHE A 99 0.44 -16.60 5.32
N ARG A 100 -0.45 -16.64 6.32
CA ARG A 100 -0.18 -16.11 7.66
C ARG A 100 1.04 -16.78 8.30
N ARG A 101 1.14 -18.12 8.22
CA ARG A 101 2.30 -18.86 8.75
C ARG A 101 3.61 -18.44 8.07
N LYS A 102 3.64 -18.41 6.72
CA LYS A 102 4.83 -18.00 5.96
C LYS A 102 5.26 -16.56 6.29
N LYS A 103 4.31 -15.65 6.45
CA LYS A 103 4.59 -14.25 6.81
C LYS A 103 5.11 -14.13 8.24
N LEU A 104 4.53 -14.87 9.19
CA LEU A 104 5.00 -14.90 10.57
C LEU A 104 6.44 -15.42 10.68
N GLU A 105 6.76 -16.51 10.00
CA GLU A 105 8.13 -17.06 9.93
C GLU A 105 9.11 -16.02 9.36
N LYS A 106 8.73 -15.38 8.24
CA LYS A 106 9.53 -14.33 7.61
C LYS A 106 9.75 -13.14 8.54
N ALA A 107 8.72 -12.66 9.23
CA ALA A 107 8.82 -11.51 10.14
C ALA A 107 9.70 -11.82 11.36
N ARG A 108 9.65 -13.05 11.88
CA ARG A 108 10.53 -13.50 12.97
C ARG A 108 11.99 -13.58 12.54
N ALA A 109 12.27 -14.06 11.33
CA ALA A 109 13.63 -14.16 10.79
C ALA A 109 14.18 -12.83 10.21
N ALA A 110 13.33 -11.84 9.96
CA ALA A 110 13.73 -10.60 9.30
C ALA A 110 14.60 -9.70 10.19
N HIS A 111 15.68 -9.18 9.61
CA HIS A 111 16.54 -8.17 10.23
C HIS A 111 15.89 -6.78 10.15
N ILE A 112 16.10 -5.93 11.17
CA ILE A 112 15.54 -4.56 11.25
C ILE A 112 15.91 -3.73 10.01
N ALA A 113 17.11 -3.91 9.47
CA ALA A 113 17.54 -3.21 8.25
C ALA A 113 16.63 -3.48 7.04
N SER A 114 16.03 -4.67 6.94
CA SER A 114 15.10 -5.00 5.86
C SER A 114 13.81 -4.17 5.91
N TYR A 115 13.36 -3.80 7.11
CA TYR A 115 12.19 -2.92 7.30
C TYR A 115 12.51 -1.48 6.87
N LYS A 116 13.68 -0.97 7.25
CA LYS A 116 14.14 0.34 6.76
C LYS A 116 14.27 0.35 5.23
N ALA A 117 14.89 -0.69 4.65
CA ALA A 117 15.01 -0.82 3.20
C ALA A 117 13.64 -0.91 2.52
N ALA A 118 12.67 -1.60 3.11
CA ALA A 118 11.29 -1.63 2.62
C ALA A 118 10.66 -0.22 2.67
N GLY A 119 10.86 0.54 3.75
CA GLY A 119 10.44 1.93 3.86
C GLY A 119 11.00 2.83 2.74
N ILE A 120 12.30 2.74 2.47
CA ILE A 120 12.96 3.49 1.38
C ILE A 120 12.36 3.13 0.02
N ARG A 121 12.17 1.83 -0.25
CA ARG A 121 11.54 1.37 -1.51
C ARG A 121 10.12 1.92 -1.66
N ARG A 122 9.35 1.95 -0.58
CA ARG A 122 7.99 2.53 -0.60
C ARG A 122 8.02 4.03 -0.90
N LEU A 123 8.94 4.79 -0.30
CA LEU A 123 9.12 6.22 -0.63
C LEU A 123 9.51 6.42 -2.10
N ALA A 124 10.43 5.62 -2.63
CA ALA A 124 10.79 5.69 -4.04
C ALA A 124 9.58 5.44 -4.96
N LEU A 125 8.73 4.47 -4.64
CA LEU A 125 7.49 4.23 -5.38
C LEU A 125 6.50 5.39 -5.28
N ILE A 126 6.36 6.03 -4.11
CA ILE A 126 5.49 7.22 -3.95
C ILE A 126 5.99 8.35 -4.84
N ILE A 127 7.30 8.59 -4.85
CA ILE A 127 7.92 9.60 -5.72
C ILE A 127 7.63 9.29 -7.19
N LEU A 128 7.80 8.04 -7.61
CA LEU A 128 7.47 7.63 -8.98
C LEU A 128 5.97 7.81 -9.30
N MET A 129 5.07 7.49 -8.37
CA MET A 129 3.63 7.71 -8.53
C MET A 129 3.28 9.20 -8.66
N ILE A 130 4.04 10.10 -8.03
CA ILE A 130 3.84 11.56 -8.16
C ILE A 130 4.41 12.07 -9.49
N ILE A 131 5.61 11.61 -9.88
CA ILE A 131 6.30 12.10 -11.08
C ILE A 131 5.64 11.57 -12.36
N LEU A 132 5.23 10.30 -12.39
CA LEU A 132 4.77 9.67 -13.62
C LEU A 132 3.53 10.34 -14.25
N PRO A 133 2.49 10.74 -13.48
CA PRO A 133 1.37 11.50 -14.01
C PRO A 133 1.73 12.93 -14.46
N ILE A 134 2.88 13.47 -14.00
CA ILE A 134 3.39 14.77 -14.46
C ILE A 134 4.10 14.60 -15.80
N THR A 135 4.86 13.52 -15.97
CA THR A 135 5.62 13.24 -17.21
C THR A 135 4.75 12.69 -18.34
N PHE A 136 3.72 11.92 -17.99
CA PHE A 136 2.72 11.38 -18.91
C PHE A 136 1.34 11.89 -18.47
N PRO A 137 1.08 13.20 -18.64
CA PRO A 137 -0.25 13.73 -18.41
C PRO A 137 -1.24 13.07 -19.37
N ARG A 138 -2.51 13.05 -18.97
CA ARG A 138 -3.63 12.50 -19.74
C ARG A 138 -3.61 12.90 -21.21
#